data_AF-A0A0V0J317-F1
#
_entry.id   AF-A0A0V0J317-F1
#
_cell.length_a   1.000
_cell.length_b   1.000
_cell.length_c   1.000
_cell.angle_alpha   90.00
_cell.angle_beta   90.00
_cell.angle_gamma   90.00
#
_symmetry.space_group_name_H-M   'P 1'
#
loop_
_entity.id
_entity.type
_entity.pdbx_description
1 polymer ?
#
loop_
_entity_poly.entity_id
_entity_poly.type
_entity_poly.pdbx_seq_one_letter_code
_entity_poly.pdbx_strand_id
1 'polypeptide(L)'
;MIEDLELCTEDSVALEQHIRELEAFELTMDPNDFSPAGDLATPGEFYMQLLCLYLRQMDLMNAKFLWKRIPPAIKANDANLKTIWEIAVLLLKKQYPQCLSLTQTLLSHPDLSASMRHHVKSIFISLRTYILNLVCSAFSTISLTKLSDLLRSSPEDSADLLTARGWSFSPNGLYLHAPESAPSVAATKPDSTLSNAELMSRLTEFMCFMENH
;
A
#
# COMPACT_ATOMS: atom_id res chain seq x y z
N MET A 1 17.61 2.47 -10.66
CA MET A 1 16.43 1.82 -11.27
C MET A 1 16.34 0.31 -11.01
N ILE A 2 17.43 -0.48 -11.09
CA ILE A 2 17.49 -1.82 -10.46
C ILE A 2 17.66 -1.65 -8.94
N GLU A 3 18.50 -0.69 -8.54
CA GLU A 3 18.68 -0.28 -7.13
C GLU A 3 17.38 0.23 -6.46
N ASP A 4 16.47 0.89 -7.19
CA ASP A 4 15.19 1.34 -6.63
C ASP A 4 14.20 0.19 -6.37
N LEU A 5 14.35 -0.94 -7.06
CA LEU A 5 13.50 -2.10 -6.90
C LEU A 5 14.03 -3.00 -5.77
N GLU A 6 15.35 -3.18 -5.68
CA GLU A 6 16.00 -3.89 -4.56
C GLU A 6 15.84 -3.13 -3.23
N LEU A 7 16.00 -1.80 -3.21
CA LEU A 7 15.77 -0.98 -2.01
C LEU A 7 14.31 -1.05 -1.55
N CYS A 8 13.36 -1.10 -2.49
CA CYS A 8 11.93 -1.25 -2.18
C CYS A 8 11.58 -2.65 -1.62
N THR A 9 12.29 -3.70 -2.05
CA THR A 9 12.12 -5.05 -1.49
C THR A 9 12.72 -5.18 -0.08
N GLU A 10 13.89 -4.58 0.17
CA GLU A 10 14.51 -4.56 1.50
C GLU A 10 13.66 -3.75 2.49
N ASP A 11 13.14 -2.60 2.06
CA ASP A 11 12.15 -1.82 2.81
C ASP A 11 10.88 -2.61 3.13
N SER A 12 10.38 -3.44 2.19
CA SER A 12 9.18 -4.25 2.39
C SER A 12 9.40 -5.37 3.40
N VAL A 13 10.52 -6.09 3.32
CA VAL A 13 10.85 -7.18 4.25
C VAL A 13 11.06 -6.63 5.67
N ALA A 14 11.79 -5.52 5.80
CA ALA A 14 11.97 -4.86 7.09
C ALA A 14 10.64 -4.37 7.67
N LEU A 15 9.75 -3.84 6.83
CA LEU A 15 8.42 -3.39 7.24
C LEU A 15 7.54 -4.56 7.72
N GLU A 16 7.53 -5.69 7.01
CA GLU A 16 6.81 -6.89 7.42
C GLU A 16 7.35 -7.45 8.74
N GLN A 17 8.67 -7.46 8.90
CA GLN A 17 9.30 -7.90 10.14
C GLN A 17 8.87 -7.00 11.31
N HIS A 18 8.85 -5.68 11.11
CA HIS A 18 8.39 -4.72 12.10
C HIS A 18 6.91 -4.89 12.46
N ILE A 19 6.04 -5.16 11.47
CA ILE A 19 4.62 -5.49 11.73
C ILE A 19 4.52 -6.76 12.58
N ARG A 20 5.25 -7.82 12.24
CA ARG A 20 5.24 -9.09 13.00
C ARG A 20 5.67 -8.89 14.45
N GLU A 21 6.68 -8.07 14.67
CA GLU A 21 7.17 -7.74 16.02
C GLU A 21 6.11 -7.00 16.85
N LEU A 22 5.43 -6.01 16.25
CA LEU A 22 4.35 -5.29 16.92
C LEU A 22 3.12 -6.17 17.18
N GLU A 23 2.77 -7.05 16.24
CA GLU A 23 1.69 -8.03 16.43
C GLU A 23 2.00 -9.03 17.54
N ALA A 24 3.25 -9.52 17.60
CA ALA A 24 3.70 -10.40 18.68
C ALA A 24 3.66 -9.67 20.03
N PHE A 25 4.06 -8.41 20.07
CA PHE A 25 3.97 -7.57 21.26
C PHE A 25 2.52 -7.43 21.74
N GLU A 26 1.57 -7.17 20.83
CA GLU A 26 0.13 -7.08 21.16
C GLU A 26 -0.41 -8.36 21.81
N LEU A 27 0.05 -9.54 21.37
CA LEU A 27 -0.36 -10.82 21.95
C LEU A 27 0.18 -11.04 23.36
N THR A 28 1.36 -10.50 23.66
CA THR A 28 1.99 -10.60 24.99
C THR A 28 1.61 -9.46 25.94
N MET A 29 0.92 -8.44 25.41
CA MET A 29 0.52 -7.25 26.16
C MET A 29 -0.62 -7.59 27.13
N ASP A 30 -0.41 -7.34 28.43
CA ASP A 30 -1.48 -7.36 29.42
C ASP A 30 -2.24 -6.01 29.40
N PRO A 31 -3.58 -5.99 29.29
CA PRO A 31 -4.35 -4.75 29.31
C PRO A 31 -4.17 -3.90 30.57
N ASN A 32 -3.72 -4.50 31.68
CA ASN A 32 -3.55 -3.81 32.97
C ASN A 32 -2.12 -3.30 33.22
N ASP A 33 -1.13 -3.76 32.46
CA ASP A 33 0.28 -3.39 32.64
C ASP A 33 0.90 -3.02 31.29
N PHE A 34 0.56 -1.82 30.81
CA PHE A 34 1.20 -1.26 29.63
C PHE A 34 2.59 -0.76 29.98
N SER A 35 3.57 -1.67 29.97
CA SER A 35 4.99 -1.36 30.07
C SER A 35 5.66 -1.60 28.72
N PRO A 36 5.87 -0.55 27.90
CA PRO A 36 6.50 -0.69 26.59
C PRO A 36 8.00 -0.99 26.79
N ALA A 37 8.52 -2.00 26.10
CA ALA A 37 9.95 -2.24 25.99
C ALA A 37 10.64 -1.24 25.01
N GLY A 38 10.08 -0.04 24.81
CA GLY A 38 10.54 0.95 23.83
C GLY A 38 9.86 2.33 23.92
N ASP A 39 10.16 3.22 22.97
CA ASP A 39 9.82 4.67 22.88
C ASP A 39 8.31 5.03 22.78
N LEU A 40 7.39 4.07 22.90
CA LEU A 40 5.95 4.26 22.73
C LEU A 40 5.29 4.62 24.05
N ALA A 41 4.93 5.88 24.25
CA ALA A 41 4.50 6.39 25.56
C ALA A 41 3.07 5.98 25.93
N THR A 42 2.22 5.62 24.96
CA THR A 42 0.81 5.29 25.20
C THR A 42 0.29 4.13 24.32
N PRO A 43 -0.75 3.40 24.77
CA PRO A 43 -1.42 2.41 23.94
C PRO A 43 -1.97 2.99 22.63
N GLY A 44 -2.40 4.27 22.64
CA GLY A 44 -2.91 4.96 21.44
C GLY A 44 -1.84 5.11 20.36
N GLU A 45 -0.64 5.54 20.75
CA GLU A 45 0.51 5.65 19.83
C GLU A 45 0.92 4.30 19.26
N PHE A 46 0.89 3.23 20.06
CA PHE A 46 1.18 1.87 19.59
C PHE A 46 0.21 1.47 18.46
N TYR A 47 -1.10 1.57 18.70
CA TYR A 47 -2.10 1.22 17.70
C TYR A 47 -2.07 2.14 16.48
N MET A 48 -1.77 3.43 16.68
CA MET A 48 -1.58 4.39 15.59
C MET A 48 -0.41 3.96 14.70
N GLN A 49 0.74 3.62 15.29
CA GLN A 49 1.90 3.16 14.54
C GLN A 49 1.57 1.89 13.76
N LEU A 50 0.97 0.88 14.40
CA LEU A 50 0.59 -0.38 13.75
C LEU A 50 -0.39 -0.13 12.59
N LEU A 51 -1.37 0.75 12.78
CA LEU A 51 -2.29 1.14 11.72
C LEU A 51 -1.56 1.81 10.55
N CYS A 52 -0.62 2.72 10.83
CA CYS A 52 0.16 3.40 9.79
C CYS A 52 0.99 2.43 8.94
N LEU A 53 1.52 1.36 9.56
CA LEU A 53 2.30 0.34 8.86
C LEU A 53 1.44 -0.47 7.90
N TYR A 54 0.25 -0.90 8.32
CA TYR A 54 -0.70 -1.57 7.41
C TYR A 54 -1.09 -0.67 6.24
N LEU A 55 -1.32 0.63 6.50
CA LEU A 55 -1.63 1.59 5.43
C LEU A 55 -0.45 1.79 4.47
N ARG A 56 0.80 1.74 4.95
CA ARG A 56 2.00 1.82 4.11
C ARG A 56 2.10 0.63 3.14
N GLN A 57 1.68 -0.57 3.57
CA GLN A 57 1.62 -1.79 2.74
C GLN A 57 0.37 -1.89 1.85
N MET A 58 -0.58 -0.95 1.96
CA MET A 58 -1.90 -1.05 1.33
C MET A 58 -2.70 -2.29 1.78
N ASP A 59 -2.42 -2.84 2.96
CA ASP A 59 -3.21 -3.92 3.57
C ASP A 59 -4.41 -3.35 4.33
N LEU A 60 -5.45 -3.05 3.55
CA LEU A 60 -6.65 -2.40 4.07
C LEU A 60 -7.51 -3.32 4.95
N MET A 61 -7.41 -4.64 4.75
CA MET A 61 -8.23 -5.59 5.51
C MET A 61 -7.67 -5.76 6.92
N ASN A 62 -6.36 -5.94 7.07
CA ASN A 62 -5.75 -6.02 8.39
C ASN A 62 -5.86 -4.69 9.14
N ALA A 63 -5.73 -3.54 8.45
CA ALA A 63 -6.04 -2.24 9.05
C ALA A 63 -7.47 -2.16 9.61
N LYS A 64 -8.46 -2.69 8.88
CA LYS A 64 -9.86 -2.72 9.32
C LYS A 64 -10.09 -3.66 10.50
N PHE A 65 -9.45 -4.82 10.51
CA PHE A 65 -9.55 -5.77 11.61
C PHE A 65 -8.86 -5.24 12.88
N LEU A 66 -7.70 -4.61 12.73
CA LEU A 66 -7.03 -3.89 13.81
C LEU A 66 -7.97 -2.87 14.43
N TRP A 67 -8.59 -2.00 13.63
CA TRP A 67 -9.53 -1.00 14.15
C TRP A 67 -10.68 -1.62 14.94
N LYS A 68 -11.19 -2.80 14.55
CA LYS A 68 -12.23 -3.49 15.31
C LYS A 68 -11.72 -4.01 16.66
N ARG A 69 -10.47 -4.48 16.72
CA ARG A 69 -9.84 -5.04 17.92
C ARG A 69 -9.53 -3.98 18.98
N ILE A 70 -9.19 -2.75 18.57
CA ILE A 70 -8.82 -1.68 19.50
C ILE A 70 -9.98 -1.37 20.49
N PRO A 71 -9.73 -1.34 21.81
CA PRO A 71 -10.71 -0.96 22.83
C PRO A 71 -11.33 0.44 22.59
N PRO A 72 -12.63 0.64 22.91
CA PRO A 72 -13.31 1.92 22.69
C PRO A 72 -12.73 3.06 23.54
N ALA A 73 -12.18 2.77 24.72
CA ALA A 73 -11.53 3.78 25.58
C ALA A 73 -10.33 4.45 24.89
N ILE A 74 -9.50 3.65 24.21
CA ILE A 74 -8.32 4.14 23.48
C ILE A 74 -8.76 4.95 22.26
N LYS A 75 -9.74 4.43 21.51
CA LYS A 75 -10.34 5.15 20.36
C LYS A 75 -10.87 6.51 20.76
N ALA A 76 -11.49 6.64 21.92
CA ALA A 76 -12.07 7.91 22.36
C ALA A 76 -11.01 8.94 22.73
N ASN A 77 -9.92 8.51 23.37
CA ASN A 77 -8.90 9.34 23.99
C ASN A 77 -7.86 9.89 22.99
N ASP A 78 -7.59 9.17 21.90
CA ASP A 78 -6.53 9.53 20.95
C ASP A 78 -7.11 10.14 19.65
N ALA A 79 -6.87 11.43 19.44
CA ALA A 79 -7.28 12.16 18.23
C ALA A 79 -6.42 11.83 17.00
N ASN A 80 -5.13 11.53 17.19
CA ASN A 80 -4.21 11.19 16.12
C ASN A 80 -4.62 9.85 15.51
N LEU A 81 -4.91 8.87 16.37
CA LEU A 81 -5.42 7.56 15.96
C LEU A 81 -6.71 7.67 15.13
N LYS A 82 -7.66 8.53 15.54
CA LYS A 82 -8.89 8.79 14.75
C LYS A 82 -8.58 9.39 13.39
N THR A 83 -7.66 10.36 13.34
CA THR A 83 -7.28 11.04 12.10
C THR A 83 -6.65 10.06 11.09
N ILE A 84 -5.77 9.17 11.55
CA ILE A 84 -5.21 8.09 10.70
C ILE A 84 -6.31 7.12 10.26
N TRP A 85 -7.27 6.81 11.12
CA TRP A 85 -8.41 5.98 10.74
C TRP A 85 -9.30 6.62 9.66
N GLU A 86 -9.48 7.94 9.67
CA GLU A 86 -10.19 8.65 8.59
C GLU A 86 -9.50 8.46 7.23
N ILE A 87 -8.17 8.52 7.20
CA ILE A 87 -7.36 8.19 6.01
C ILE A 87 -7.63 6.74 5.58
N ALA A 88 -7.60 5.79 6.54
CA ALA A 88 -7.89 4.38 6.26
C ALA A 88 -9.29 4.17 5.66
N VAL A 89 -10.30 4.88 6.16
CA VAL A 89 -11.68 4.81 5.65
C VAL A 89 -11.77 5.32 4.23
N LEU A 90 -11.09 6.41 3.88
CA LEU A 90 -11.06 6.93 2.50
C LEU A 90 -10.38 5.93 1.56
N LEU A 91 -9.30 5.28 2.00
CA LEU A 91 -8.63 4.22 1.23
C LEU A 91 -9.52 3.00 1.03
N LEU A 92 -10.22 2.55 2.08
CA LEU A 92 -11.19 1.45 2.00
C LEU A 92 -12.33 1.75 1.01
N LYS A 93 -12.75 3.01 0.89
CA LYS A 93 -13.75 3.48 -0.08
C LYS A 93 -13.17 3.75 -1.48
N LYS A 94 -11.86 3.55 -1.68
CA LYS A 94 -11.13 3.86 -2.92
C LYS A 94 -11.22 5.34 -3.34
N GLN A 95 -11.38 6.24 -2.37
CA GLN A 95 -11.46 7.69 -2.59
C GLN A 95 -10.06 8.32 -2.59
N TYR A 96 -9.20 7.89 -3.52
CA TYR A 96 -7.79 8.31 -3.56
C TYR A 96 -7.55 9.83 -3.60
N PRO A 97 -8.29 10.63 -4.41
CA PRO A 97 -8.07 12.08 -4.45
C PRO A 97 -8.43 12.78 -3.14
N GLN A 98 -9.39 12.25 -2.37
CA GLN A 98 -9.76 12.79 -1.07
C GLN A 98 -8.71 12.40 -0.03
N CYS A 99 -8.22 11.16 -0.08
CA CYS A 99 -7.16 10.68 0.78
C CYS A 99 -5.88 11.53 0.63
N LEU A 100 -5.44 11.77 -0.62
CA LEU A 100 -4.26 12.60 -0.89
C LEU A 100 -4.43 14.03 -0.36
N SER A 101 -5.60 14.64 -0.59
CA SER A 101 -5.90 15.98 -0.06
C SER A 101 -5.83 16.02 1.46
N LEU A 102 -6.43 15.04 2.15
CA LEU A 102 -6.43 14.98 3.60
C LEU A 102 -5.01 14.80 4.15
N THR A 103 -4.23 13.88 3.59
CA THR A 103 -2.84 13.67 4.00
C THR A 103 -1.96 14.90 3.78
N GLN A 104 -2.18 15.65 2.69
CA GLN A 104 -1.44 16.87 2.42
C GLN A 104 -1.81 17.98 3.40
N THR A 105 -3.10 18.18 3.68
CA THR A 105 -3.56 19.12 4.72
C THR A 105 -2.98 18.76 6.08
N LEU A 106 -2.93 17.47 6.43
CA LEU A 106 -2.38 17.01 7.70
C LEU A 106 -0.87 17.29 7.80
N LEU A 107 -0.11 17.04 6.73
CA LEU A 107 1.32 17.36 6.67
C LEU A 107 1.62 18.86 6.75
N SER A 108 0.72 19.70 6.24
CA SER A 108 0.83 21.16 6.36
C SER A 108 0.52 21.69 7.76
N HIS A 109 -0.10 20.90 8.64
CA HIS A 109 -0.42 21.34 9.99
C HIS A 109 0.86 21.50 10.83
N PRO A 110 1.09 22.65 11.47
CA PRO A 110 2.32 22.91 12.24
C PRO A 110 2.40 22.09 13.53
N ASP A 111 1.28 21.83 14.20
CA ASP A 111 1.23 21.16 15.51
C ASP A 111 1.35 19.62 15.46
N LEU A 112 1.63 19.06 14.27
CA LEU A 112 1.74 17.62 14.08
C LEU A 112 3.05 17.09 14.71
N SER A 113 2.95 16.10 15.59
CA SER A 113 4.12 15.44 16.20
C SER A 113 5.08 14.88 15.14
N ALA A 114 6.38 14.88 15.43
CA ALA A 114 7.41 14.47 14.47
C ALA A 114 7.23 13.00 14.02
N SER A 115 6.87 12.11 14.93
CA SER A 115 6.59 10.69 14.65
C SER A 115 5.38 10.55 13.72
N MET A 116 4.27 11.21 14.02
CA MET A 116 3.08 11.18 13.17
C MET A 116 3.34 11.79 11.79
N ARG A 117 4.08 12.90 11.72
CA ARG A 117 4.50 13.52 10.45
C ARG A 117 5.27 12.54 9.58
N HIS A 118 6.20 11.80 10.18
CA HIS A 118 6.97 10.77 9.46
C HIS A 118 6.05 9.66 8.91
N HIS A 119 5.14 9.12 9.74
CA HIS A 119 4.18 8.10 9.31
C HIS A 119 3.26 8.58 8.19
N VAL A 120 2.64 9.76 8.34
CA VAL A 120 1.75 10.33 7.33
C VAL A 120 2.49 10.58 6.02
N LYS A 121 3.74 11.08 6.09
CA LYS A 121 4.58 11.28 4.90
C LYS A 121 4.88 9.95 4.21
N SER A 122 5.21 8.90 4.96
CA SER A 122 5.46 7.57 4.42
C SER A 122 4.22 6.99 3.73
N ILE A 123 3.05 7.09 4.37
CA ILE A 123 1.76 6.69 3.78
C ILE A 123 1.48 7.46 2.49
N PHE A 124 1.70 8.77 2.49
CA PHE A 124 1.51 9.62 1.31
C PHE A 124 2.37 9.17 0.12
N ILE A 125 3.64 8.88 0.36
CA ILE A 125 4.57 8.40 -0.67
C ILE A 125 4.11 7.03 -1.19
N SER A 126 3.84 6.07 -0.30
CA SER A 126 3.35 4.74 -0.67
C SER A 126 2.06 4.81 -1.49
N LEU A 127 1.10 5.65 -1.06
CA LEU A 127 -0.17 5.84 -1.75
C LEU A 127 0.03 6.42 -3.15
N ARG A 128 0.87 7.44 -3.28
CA ARG A 128 1.15 8.08 -4.58
C ARG A 128 1.83 7.09 -5.53
N THR A 129 2.77 6.29 -5.04
CA THR A 129 3.40 5.21 -5.81
C THR A 129 2.40 4.13 -6.21
N TYR A 130 1.53 3.71 -5.30
CA TYR A 130 0.46 2.75 -5.58
C TYR A 130 -0.48 3.25 -6.68
N ILE A 131 -0.95 4.49 -6.57
CA ILE A 131 -1.84 5.11 -7.57
C ILE A 131 -1.14 5.17 -8.93
N LEU A 132 0.15 5.55 -8.96
CA LEU A 132 0.92 5.59 -10.21
C LEU A 132 1.06 4.21 -10.85
N ASN A 133 1.39 3.18 -10.06
CA ASN A 133 1.47 1.80 -10.55
C ASN A 133 0.10 1.29 -11.04
N LEU A 134 -0.98 1.67 -10.36
CA LEU A 134 -2.34 1.37 -10.78
C LEU A 134 -2.67 2.05 -12.11
N VAL A 135 -2.29 3.33 -12.29
CA VAL A 135 -2.46 4.02 -13.57
C VAL A 135 -1.68 3.32 -14.68
N CYS A 136 -0.42 2.97 -14.40
CA CYS A 136 0.44 2.32 -15.38
C CYS A 136 -0.07 0.94 -15.83
N SER A 137 -0.77 0.22 -14.96
CA SER A 137 -1.32 -1.11 -15.26
C SER A 137 -2.73 -1.07 -15.83
N ALA A 138 -3.56 -0.10 -15.45
CA ALA A 138 -4.97 -0.05 -15.83
C ALA A 138 -5.23 0.75 -17.12
N PHE A 139 -4.34 1.67 -17.50
CA PHE A 139 -4.55 2.55 -18.65
C PHE A 139 -3.47 2.34 -19.71
N SER A 140 -3.88 2.26 -20.97
CA SER A 140 -2.98 2.40 -22.12
C SER A 140 -2.81 3.86 -22.54
N THR A 141 -3.83 4.68 -22.28
CA THR A 141 -3.85 6.12 -22.53
C THR A 141 -4.58 6.84 -21.40
N ILE A 142 -4.10 8.01 -21.00
CA ILE A 142 -4.74 8.83 -19.96
C ILE A 142 -4.62 10.31 -20.30
N SER A 143 -5.65 11.10 -20.01
CA SER A 143 -5.59 12.56 -20.16
C SER A 143 -4.80 13.19 -19.02
N LEU A 144 -4.10 14.28 -19.33
CA LEU A 144 -3.33 15.01 -18.33
C LEU A 144 -4.20 15.58 -17.22
N THR A 145 -5.40 16.05 -17.56
CA THR A 145 -6.39 16.55 -16.61
C THR A 145 -6.82 15.47 -15.62
N LYS A 146 -7.13 14.27 -16.11
CA LYS A 146 -7.57 13.15 -15.27
C LYS A 146 -6.45 12.67 -14.35
N LEU A 147 -5.23 12.64 -14.86
CA LEU A 147 -4.05 12.28 -14.07
C LEU A 147 -3.80 13.28 -12.95
N SER A 148 -3.87 14.58 -13.26
CA SER A 148 -3.70 15.67 -12.30
C SER A 148 -4.76 15.60 -11.19
N ASP A 149 -6.03 15.37 -11.57
CA ASP A 149 -7.13 15.19 -10.63
C ASP A 149 -6.91 13.99 -9.69
N LEU A 150 -6.37 12.89 -10.23
CA LEU A 150 -6.12 11.66 -9.48
C LEU A 150 -4.98 11.82 -8.47
N LEU A 151 -3.89 12.49 -8.87
CA LEU A 151 -2.69 12.70 -8.05
C LEU A 151 -2.76 13.95 -7.16
N ARG A 152 -3.75 14.82 -7.39
CA ARG A 152 -3.86 16.14 -6.73
C ARG A 152 -2.60 16.99 -6.87
N SER A 153 -1.89 16.85 -7.98
CA SER A 153 -0.68 17.63 -8.31
C SER A 153 -0.89 18.49 -9.56
N SER A 154 0.06 19.38 -9.81
CA SER A 154 0.08 20.17 -11.05
C SER A 154 0.13 19.24 -12.27
N PRO A 155 -0.36 19.68 -13.45
CA PRO A 155 -0.27 18.89 -14.66
C PRO A 155 1.19 18.61 -15.07
N GLU A 156 2.08 19.57 -14.85
CA GLU A 156 3.52 19.43 -15.17
C GLU A 156 4.15 18.33 -14.32
N ASP A 157 4.04 18.42 -12.99
CA ASP A 157 4.59 17.40 -12.08
C ASP A 157 4.02 16.02 -12.37
N SER A 158 2.72 15.95 -12.71
CA SER A 158 2.03 14.69 -12.98
C SER A 158 2.53 14.05 -14.27
N ALA A 159 2.81 14.84 -15.30
CA ALA A 159 3.37 14.35 -16.56
C ALA A 159 4.81 13.87 -16.39
N ASP A 160 5.63 14.59 -15.61
CA ASP A 160 7.03 14.21 -15.35
C ASP A 160 7.13 12.83 -14.70
N LEU A 161 6.22 12.50 -13.77
CA LEU A 161 6.18 11.20 -13.11
C LEU A 161 5.89 10.02 -14.06
N LEU A 162 5.03 10.23 -15.06
CA LEU A 162 4.73 9.19 -16.05
C LEU A 162 5.81 9.12 -17.13
N THR A 163 6.36 10.27 -17.52
CA THR A 163 7.48 10.35 -18.47
C THR A 163 8.72 9.65 -17.90
N ALA A 164 8.98 9.79 -16.60
CA ALA A 164 10.02 9.04 -15.89
C ALA A 164 9.80 7.52 -15.91
N ARG A 165 8.56 7.05 -16.15
CA ARG A 165 8.20 5.63 -16.33
C ARG A 165 8.09 5.22 -17.81
N GLY A 166 8.62 6.03 -18.73
CA GLY A 166 8.66 5.73 -20.17
C GLY A 166 7.36 5.99 -20.92
N TRP A 167 6.41 6.73 -20.34
CA TRP A 167 5.23 7.19 -21.06
C TRP A 167 5.58 8.35 -22.00
N SER A 168 4.88 8.45 -23.13
CA SER A 168 5.11 9.49 -24.14
C SER A 168 3.89 10.39 -24.34
N PHE A 169 4.13 11.64 -24.71
CA PHE A 169 3.04 12.57 -25.02
C PHE A 169 2.41 12.26 -26.38
N SER A 170 1.08 12.40 -26.44
CA SER A 170 0.36 12.48 -27.71
C SER A 170 0.78 13.71 -28.52
N PRO A 171 0.59 13.71 -29.85
CA PRO A 171 0.90 14.87 -30.71
C PRO A 171 0.20 16.17 -30.28
N ASN A 172 -0.95 16.05 -29.61
CA ASN A 172 -1.73 17.18 -29.12
C ASN A 172 -1.30 17.67 -27.73
N GLY A 173 -0.38 16.98 -27.05
CA GLY A 173 0.10 17.30 -25.70
C GLY A 173 -0.91 17.07 -24.56
N LEU A 174 -2.15 16.65 -24.86
CA LEU A 174 -3.23 16.51 -23.87
C LEU A 174 -3.32 15.12 -23.23
N TYR A 175 -2.77 14.10 -23.90
CA TYR A 175 -2.81 12.71 -23.48
C TYR A 175 -1.40 12.14 -23.37
N LEU A 176 -1.24 11.17 -22.47
CA LEU A 176 -0.04 10.37 -22.31
C LEU A 176 -0.36 8.92 -22.73
N HIS A 177 0.59 8.31 -23.44
CA HIS A 177 0.52 6.95 -23.94
C HIS A 177 1.49 6.07 -23.17
N ALA A 178 1.04 4.87 -22.78
CA ALA A 178 1.88 3.86 -22.19
C ALA A 178 2.95 3.39 -23.18
N PRO A 179 4.15 2.99 -22.72
CA PRO A 179 5.17 2.41 -23.57
C PRO A 179 4.65 1.13 -24.24
N GLU A 180 5.04 0.89 -25.49
CA GLU A 180 4.61 -0.26 -26.31
C GLU A 180 4.98 -1.63 -25.69
N SER A 181 5.92 -1.63 -24.73
CA SER A 181 6.34 -2.79 -23.94
C SER A 181 5.58 -2.96 -22.62
N ALA A 182 4.57 -2.14 -22.31
CA ALA A 182 3.72 -2.40 -21.15
C ALA A 182 2.90 -3.65 -21.45
N PRO A 183 3.08 -4.78 -20.73
CA PRO A 183 2.24 -5.94 -20.91
C PRO A 183 0.81 -5.52 -20.58
N SER A 184 0.01 -5.34 -21.63
CA SER A 184 -1.43 -5.30 -21.48
C SER A 184 -1.84 -6.57 -20.76
N VAL A 185 -2.52 -6.45 -19.63
CA VAL A 185 -3.08 -7.58 -18.89
C VAL A 185 -4.17 -8.30 -19.71
N ALA A 186 -4.43 -7.89 -20.95
CA ALA A 186 -5.16 -8.66 -21.96
C ALA A 186 -4.36 -9.85 -22.53
N ALA A 187 -3.77 -10.65 -21.66
CA ALA A 187 -3.39 -12.03 -21.93
C ALA A 187 -3.18 -12.75 -20.60
N THR A 188 -4.24 -12.85 -19.79
CA THR A 188 -4.37 -14.00 -18.89
C THR A 188 -4.40 -15.23 -19.81
N LYS A 189 -3.22 -15.76 -20.13
CA LYS A 189 -3.12 -17.19 -20.41
C LYS A 189 -3.77 -17.85 -19.20
N PRO A 190 -4.75 -18.75 -19.37
CA PRO A 190 -5.26 -19.49 -18.23
C PRO A 190 -4.06 -20.13 -17.54
N ASP A 191 -3.99 -19.97 -16.21
CA ASP A 191 -3.00 -20.59 -15.34
C ASP A 191 -2.92 -22.09 -15.62
N SER A 192 -2.05 -22.48 -16.54
CA SER A 192 -1.42 -23.80 -16.54
C SER A 192 -0.05 -23.62 -15.92
N THR A 193 -0.02 -23.19 -14.66
CA THR A 193 1.17 -23.04 -13.81
C THR A 193 1.70 -24.39 -13.32
N LEU A 194 1.48 -25.46 -14.08
CA LEU A 194 2.20 -26.70 -13.92
C LEU A 194 3.32 -26.68 -14.95
N SER A 195 4.56 -26.66 -14.47
CA SER A 195 5.70 -26.99 -15.33
C SER A 195 5.43 -28.34 -16.00
N ASN A 196 5.88 -28.53 -17.25
CA ASN A 196 5.76 -29.82 -17.94
C ASN A 196 6.28 -30.97 -17.07
N ALA A 197 7.29 -30.72 -16.23
CA ALA A 197 7.80 -31.70 -15.26
C ALA A 197 6.78 -32.05 -14.17
N GLU A 198 6.06 -31.07 -13.63
CA GLU A 198 5.04 -31.28 -12.60
C GLU A 198 3.80 -31.99 -13.16
N LEU A 199 3.42 -31.66 -14.40
CA LEU A 199 2.35 -32.34 -15.12
C LEU A 199 2.70 -33.82 -15.35
N MET A 200 3.92 -34.10 -15.81
CA MET A 200 4.39 -35.46 -16.02
C MET A 200 4.50 -36.25 -14.71
N SER A 201 4.93 -35.61 -13.62
CA SER A 201 4.95 -36.20 -12.28
C SER A 201 3.54 -36.62 -11.83
N ARG A 202 2.56 -35.70 -11.94
CA ARG A 202 1.15 -35.97 -11.60
C ARG A 202 0.53 -37.07 -12.45
N LEU A 203 0.79 -37.10 -13.75
CA LEU A 203 0.30 -38.16 -14.64
C LEU A 203 0.89 -39.52 -14.27
N THR A 204 2.18 -39.55 -13.92
CA THR A 204 2.86 -40.78 -13.49
C THR A 204 2.30 -41.28 -12.15
N GLU A 205 2.06 -40.38 -11.19
CA GLU A 205 1.42 -40.70 -9.91
C GLU A 205 0.00 -41.26 -10.11
N PHE A 206 -0.77 -40.66 -11.03
CA PHE A 206 -2.12 -41.13 -11.37
C PHE A 206 -2.11 -42.52 -12.02
N MET A 207 -1.15 -42.78 -12.91
CA MET A 207 -1.00 -44.08 -13.56
C MET A 207 -0.59 -45.16 -12.55
N CYS A 208 0.34 -44.84 -11.64
CA CYS A 208 0.74 -45.72 -10.54
C CYS A 208 -0.42 -46.02 -9.58
N PHE A 209 -1.27 -45.04 -9.30
CA PHE A 209 -2.48 -45.24 -8.50
C PHE A 209 -3.48 -46.19 -9.18
N MET A 210 -3.66 -46.06 -10.49
CA MET A 210 -4.56 -46.93 -11.27
C MET A 210 -4.02 -48.36 -11.44
N GLU A 211 -2.70 -48.56 -11.44
CA GLU A 211 -2.07 -49.87 -11.59
C GLU A 211 -2.08 -50.71 -10.31
N ASN A 212 -2.19 -50.06 -9.14
CA ASN A 212 -2.20 -50.70 -7.83
C ASN A 212 -3.61 -51.04 -7.30
N HIS A 213 -4.63 -51.02 -8.16
CA HIS A 213 -6.03 -51.33 -7.82
C HIS A 213 -6.64 -52.36 -8.78
#